data_AF-A0A7R9Z0K9-F1
#
_entry.id   AF-A0A7R9Z0K9-F1
#
_cell.length_a   1.000
_cell.length_b   1.000
_cell.length_c   1.000
_cell.angle_alpha   90.00
_cell.angle_beta   90.00
_cell.angle_gamma   90.00
#
_symmetry.space_group_name_H-M   'P 1'
#
loop_
_entity.id
_entity.type
_entity.pdbx_description
1 polymer ?
#
loop_
_entity_poly.entity_id
_entity_poly.type
_entity_poly.pdbx_seq_one_letter_code
_entity_poly.pdbx_strand_id
1 'polypeptide(L)'
;NLLCGTSALFKYYLDRHGNGTYFCSFDDDQYVIIRNLLRTLDEYDIRDPWRGQNIYVGKPPQSGKVKFESIPTPVSFLTGGAGYCLSRDLVERGSHLFADL
;
A
#
# COMPACT_ATOMS: atom_id res chain seq x y z
N ASN A 1 17.15 -2.05 5.05
CA ASN A 1 17.02 -3.15 4.05
C ASN A 1 15.59 -3.28 3.52
N LEU A 2 14.57 -3.59 4.33
CA LEU A 2 13.20 -3.78 3.82
C LEU A 2 12.57 -2.51 3.21
N LEU A 3 12.80 -1.34 3.83
CA LEU A 3 12.31 -0.05 3.31
C LEU A 3 12.86 0.30 1.92
N CYS A 4 14.15 0.02 1.69
CA CYS A 4 14.80 0.19 0.39
C CYS A 4 14.18 -0.74 -0.66
N GLY A 5 13.87 -1.99 -0.29
CA GLY A 5 13.15 -2.93 -1.16
C GLY A 5 11.78 -2.41 -1.58
N THR A 6 10.99 -1.91 -0.63
CA THR A 6 9.67 -1.31 -0.93
C THR A 6 9.81 -0.09 -1.84
N SER A 7 10.78 0.79 -1.58
CA SER A 7 11.05 1.96 -2.44
C SER A 7 11.36 1.56 -3.88
N ALA A 8 12.23 0.54 -4.07
CA ALA A 8 12.55 0.02 -5.38
C ALA A 8 11.32 -0.59 -6.09
N LEU A 9 10.44 -1.28 -5.37
CA LEU A 9 9.19 -1.84 -5.92
C LEU A 9 8.21 -0.74 -6.34
N PHE A 10 8.08 0.33 -5.56
CA PHE A 10 7.22 1.47 -5.92
C PHE A 10 7.71 2.12 -7.20
N LYS A 11 9.02 2.39 -7.29
CA LYS A 11 9.62 2.93 -8.51
C LYS A 11 9.42 2.00 -9.71
N TYR A 12 9.66 0.70 -9.54
CA TYR A 12 9.42 -0.29 -10.58
C TYR A 12 7.97 -0.29 -11.08
N TYR A 13 6.99 -0.26 -10.16
CA TYR A 13 5.57 -0.18 -10.50
C TYR A 13 5.25 1.08 -11.30
N LEU A 14 5.70 2.25 -10.85
CA LEU A 14 5.43 3.51 -11.55
C LEU A 14 6.09 3.56 -12.93
N ASP A 15 7.32 3.04 -13.05
CA ASP A 15 8.09 3.04 -14.30
C ASP A 15 7.56 2.02 -15.33
N ARG A 16 7.09 0.83 -14.89
CA ARG A 16 6.70 -0.29 -15.79
C ARG A 16 5.19 -0.50 -15.91
N HIS A 17 4.44 -0.07 -14.91
CA HIS A 17 3.00 -0.28 -14.78
C HIS A 17 2.29 1.03 -14.44
N GLY A 18 2.80 2.17 -14.93
CA GLY A 18 2.29 3.51 -14.61
C GLY A 18 0.82 3.77 -14.98
N ASN A 19 0.18 2.89 -15.74
CA ASN A 19 -1.26 2.89 -16.05
C ASN A 19 -2.10 1.97 -15.13
N GLY A 20 -1.46 1.29 -14.17
CA GLY A 20 -2.13 0.44 -13.20
C GLY A 20 -2.92 1.25 -12.17
N THR A 21 -4.05 0.69 -11.73
CA THR A 21 -4.92 1.32 -10.72
C THR A 21 -4.46 1.02 -9.30
N TYR A 22 -4.01 -0.22 -9.07
CA TYR A 22 -3.60 -0.71 -7.75
C TYR A 22 -2.19 -1.30 -7.81
N PHE A 23 -1.40 -0.99 -6.79
CA PHE A 23 -0.20 -1.72 -6.44
C PHE A 23 -0.52 -2.67 -5.29
N CYS A 24 -0.20 -3.96 -5.42
CA CYS A 24 -0.33 -4.91 -4.32
C CYS A 24 1.00 -5.60 -4.05
N SER A 25 1.36 -5.72 -2.77
CA SER A 25 2.59 -6.38 -2.32
C SER A 25 2.24 -7.57 -1.45
N PHE A 26 2.93 -8.68 -1.70
CA PHE A 26 2.84 -9.92 -0.95
C PHE A 26 4.24 -10.50 -0.76
N ASP A 27 4.49 -11.13 0.38
CA ASP A 27 5.71 -11.90 0.66
C ASP A 27 5.68 -13.24 -0.10
N ASP A 28 6.83 -13.90 -0.24
CA ASP A 28 7.00 -15.14 -1.01
C ASP A 28 6.36 -16.37 -0.34
N ASP A 29 5.98 -16.25 0.92
CA ASP A 29 5.29 -17.27 1.71
C ASP A 29 3.76 -17.07 1.79
N GLN A 30 3.20 -16.11 1.04
CA GLN A 30 1.77 -15.80 1.04
C GLN A 30 1.01 -16.44 -0.12
N TYR A 31 -0.18 -16.97 0.18
CA TYR A 31 -1.11 -17.47 -0.83
C TYR A 31 -2.21 -16.44 -1.13
N VAL A 32 -2.37 -16.09 -2.41
CA VAL A 32 -3.34 -15.08 -2.85
C VAL A 32 -4.41 -15.69 -3.74
N ILE A 33 -5.68 -15.62 -3.30
CA ILE A 33 -6.82 -15.95 -4.15
C ILE A 33 -7.16 -14.72 -5.01
N ILE A 34 -6.59 -14.66 -6.22
CA ILE A 34 -6.70 -13.50 -7.12
C ILE A 34 -8.15 -13.08 -7.38
N ARG A 35 -9.09 -14.03 -7.55
CA ARG A 35 -10.51 -13.70 -7.77
C ARG A 35 -11.12 -12.93 -6.60
N ASN A 36 -10.79 -13.31 -5.36
CA ASN A 36 -11.30 -12.63 -4.17
C ASN A 36 -10.64 -11.26 -4.04
N LEU A 37 -9.33 -11.16 -4.31
CA LEU A 37 -8.62 -9.90 -4.31
C LEU A 37 -9.27 -8.90 -5.28
N LEU A 38 -9.49 -9.31 -6.54
CA LEU A 38 -10.11 -8.44 -7.54
C LEU A 38 -11.53 -8.01 -7.13
N ARG A 39 -12.34 -8.94 -6.60
CA ARG A 39 -13.68 -8.60 -6.10
C ARG A 39 -13.62 -7.58 -4.96
N THR A 40 -12.70 -7.72 -4.02
CA THR A 40 -12.51 -6.76 -2.93
C THR A 40 -12.06 -5.39 -3.46
N LEU A 41 -11.18 -5.35 -4.45
CA LEU A 41 -10.72 -4.09 -5.03
C LEU A 41 -11.83 -3.37 -5.83
N ASP A 42 -12.69 -4.12 -6.52
CA ASP A 42 -13.85 -3.59 -7.26
C ASP A 42 -14.90 -2.91 -6.35
N GLU A 43 -14.91 -3.18 -5.05
CA GLU A 43 -15.80 -2.51 -4.09
C GLU A 43 -15.41 -1.04 -3.84
N TYR A 44 -14.19 -0.63 -4.21
CA TYR A 44 -13.73 0.74 -4.06
C TYR A 44 -14.00 1.56 -5.32
N ASP A 45 -14.72 2.68 -5.17
CA ASP A 45 -14.90 3.63 -6.27
C ASP A 45 -13.63 4.46 -6.50
N ILE A 46 -12.84 4.06 -7.50
CA ILE A 46 -11.61 4.77 -7.89
C ILE A 46 -11.89 6.15 -8.51
N ARG A 47 -13.11 6.42 -8.95
CA ARG A 47 -13.50 7.71 -9.56
C ARG A 47 -13.94 8.72 -8.51
N ASP A 48 -14.13 8.29 -7.26
CA ASP A 48 -14.41 9.19 -6.15
C ASP A 48 -13.21 10.14 -5.99
N PRO A 49 -13.40 11.47 -6.15
CA PRO A 49 -12.31 12.44 -6.16
C PRO A 49 -11.58 12.53 -4.82
N TRP A 50 -12.21 12.12 -3.71
CA TRP A 50 -11.64 12.17 -2.37
C TRP A 50 -11.09 10.82 -1.92
N ARG A 51 -11.84 9.74 -2.16
CA ARG A 51 -11.54 8.41 -1.64
C ARG A 51 -10.77 7.54 -2.64
N GLY A 52 -11.02 7.70 -3.95
CA GLY A 52 -10.39 6.90 -5.00
C GLY A 52 -8.87 7.03 -5.04
N GLN A 53 -8.36 8.22 -4.71
CA GLN A 53 -6.93 8.51 -4.63
C GLN A 53 -6.29 8.04 -3.30
N ASN A 54 -7.06 7.55 -2.34
CA ASN A 54 -6.61 7.23 -0.97
C ASN A 54 -6.98 5.81 -0.56
N ILE A 55 -6.84 4.84 -1.46
CA ILE A 55 -7.19 3.45 -1.19
C ILE A 55 -6.01 2.75 -0.51
N TYR A 56 -6.16 2.43 0.77
CA TYR A 56 -5.17 1.79 1.62
C TYR A 56 -5.77 0.51 2.23
N VAL A 57 -5.52 -0.64 1.61
CA VAL A 57 -6.25 -1.89 1.88
C VAL A 57 -5.30 -2.97 2.36
N GLY A 58 -5.61 -3.57 3.50
CA GLY A 58 -4.87 -4.68 4.06
C GLY A 58 -5.28 -4.91 5.50
N LYS A 59 -4.47 -5.70 6.22
CA LYS A 59 -4.73 -5.99 7.62
C LYS A 59 -4.09 -4.91 8.52
N PRO A 60 -4.86 -4.24 9.39
CA PRO A 60 -4.28 -3.35 10.39
C PRO A 60 -3.53 -4.16 11.48
N PRO A 61 -2.62 -3.53 12.24
CA PRO A 61 -1.98 -4.17 13.39
C PRO A 61 -3.02 -4.63 14.41
N GLN A 62 -2.82 -5.83 14.98
CA GLN A 62 -3.70 -6.36 16.03
C GLN A 62 -3.74 -5.48 17.27
N SER A 63 -2.64 -4.77 17.56
CA SER A 63 -2.52 -3.82 18.66
C SER A 63 -3.28 -2.50 18.43
N GLY A 64 -3.89 -2.30 17.25
CA GLY A 64 -4.48 -1.04 16.86
C GLY A 64 -3.42 0.03 16.56
N LYS A 65 -3.78 1.31 16.73
CA LYS A 65 -2.84 2.42 16.45
C LYS A 65 -1.61 2.33 17.38
N VAL A 66 -0.43 2.47 16.81
CA VAL A 66 0.85 2.42 17.52
C VAL A 66 1.36 3.84 17.75
N LYS A 67 1.84 4.10 18.97
CA LYS A 67 2.51 5.34 19.33
C LYS A 67 4.01 5.19 19.10
N PHE A 68 4.58 6.06 18.28
CA PHE A 68 6.02 6.16 18.09
C PHE A 68 6.51 7.41 18.84
N GLU A 69 7.72 7.35 19.42
CA GLU A 69 8.28 8.50 20.15
C GLU A 69 8.43 9.75 19.27
N SER A 70 8.71 9.54 17.97
CA SER A 70 8.89 10.59 16.98
C SER A 70 7.59 11.10 16.34
N ILE A 71 6.44 10.49 16.62
CA ILE A 71 5.15 10.87 16.01
C ILE A 71 4.17 11.31 17.11
N PRO A 72 3.70 12.59 17.09
CA PRO A 72 2.86 13.14 18.15
C PRO A 72 1.54 12.39 18.34
N THR A 73 1.02 11.79 17.27
CA THR A 73 -0.26 11.09 17.24
C THR A 73 -0.08 9.59 17.00
N PRO A 74 -0.88 8.72 17.63
CA PRO A 74 -0.87 7.30 17.32
C PRO A 74 -1.23 7.07 15.84
N VAL A 75 -0.43 6.28 15.14
CA VAL A 75 -0.63 5.98 13.72
C VAL A 75 -1.03 4.52 13.51
N SER A 76 -1.77 4.26 12.43
CA SER A 76 -2.02 2.91 11.96
C SER A 76 -1.20 2.66 10.70
N PHE A 77 -0.94 1.38 10.42
CA PHE A 77 -0.29 0.91 9.21
C PHE A 77 -0.95 -0.41 8.77
N LEU A 78 -0.53 -0.97 7.64
CA LEU A 78 -0.90 -2.32 7.23
C LEU A 78 0.25 -3.27 7.53
N THR A 79 -0.07 -4.46 8.02
CA THR A 79 0.92 -5.50 8.29
C THR A 79 1.39 -6.11 6.97
N GLY A 80 2.66 -5.91 6.62
CA GLY A 80 3.27 -6.40 5.37
C GLY A 80 3.04 -7.89 5.13
N GLY A 81 3.29 -8.74 6.14
CA GLY A 81 3.08 -10.20 6.07
C GLY A 81 1.62 -10.67 6.02
N ALA A 82 0.64 -9.77 5.88
CA ALA A 82 -0.73 -10.09 5.50
C ALA A 82 -1.08 -9.67 4.07
N GLY A 83 -0.13 -9.06 3.37
CA GLY A 83 -0.33 -8.43 2.08
C GLY A 83 -1.06 -7.09 2.21
N TYR A 84 -0.84 -6.21 1.23
CA TYR A 84 -1.56 -4.96 1.15
C TYR A 84 -1.67 -4.47 -0.29
N CYS A 85 -2.68 -3.63 -0.54
CA CYS A 85 -2.88 -2.93 -1.80
C CYS A 85 -3.05 -1.43 -1.58
N LEU A 86 -2.49 -0.65 -2.49
CA LEU A 86 -2.49 0.81 -2.51
C LEU A 86 -3.09 1.33 -3.82
N SER A 87 -3.81 2.45 -3.77
CA SER A 87 -4.04 3.24 -5.00
C SER A 87 -2.71 3.69 -5.58
N ARG A 88 -2.65 3.80 -6.91
CA ARG A 88 -1.48 4.35 -7.60
C ARG A 88 -1.03 5.70 -7.03
N ASP A 89 -1.96 6.61 -6.70
CA ASP A 89 -1.64 7.93 -6.12
C ASP A 89 -0.90 7.83 -4.78
N LEU A 90 -1.26 6.84 -3.94
CA LEU A 90 -0.55 6.60 -2.68
C LEU A 90 0.87 6.07 -2.93
N VAL A 91 1.06 5.26 -3.97
CA VAL A 91 2.38 4.76 -4.37
C VAL A 91 3.27 5.89 -4.88
N GLU A 92 2.71 6.83 -5.66
CA GLU A 92 3.44 8.02 -6.12
C GLU A 92 3.85 8.92 -4.96
N ARG A 93 2.91 9.24 -4.05
CA ARG A 93 3.23 10.01 -2.83
C ARG A 93 4.29 9.30 -1.97
N GLY A 94 4.16 7.99 -1.78
CA GLY A 94 5.14 7.19 -1.04
C GLY A 94 6.52 7.18 -1.72
N SER A 95 6.56 7.03 -3.05
CA SER A 95 7.81 7.04 -3.80
C SER A 95 8.56 8.36 -3.67
N HIS A 96 7.86 9.50 -3.59
CA HIS A 96 8.50 10.80 -3.34
C HIS A 96 9.05 10.90 -1.91
N LEU A 97 8.34 10.35 -0.91
CA LEU A 97 8.82 10.34 0.48
C LEU A 97 10.05 9.46 0.68
N PHE A 98 10.26 8.46 -0.19
CA PHE A 98 11.41 7.57 -0.13
C PHE A 98 12.56 7.99 -1.07
N ALA A 99 12.42 9.08 -1.81
CA ALA A 99 13.44 9.52 -2.77
C ALA A 99 14.75 9.97 -2.09
N ASP A 100 14.68 10.34 -0.80
CA ASP A 100 15.80 10.82 -0.01
C ASP A 100 16.44 9.73 0.90
N LEU A 101 16.01 8.47 0.76
CA LEU A 101 16.51 7.30 1.51
C LEU A 101 17.46 6.44 0.69
#